data_AF-A0A2M7VFE4-F1
#
_entry.id   AF-A0A2M7VFE4-F1
#
_cell.length_a   1.000
_cell.length_b   1.000
_cell.length_c   1.000
_cell.angle_alpha   90.00
_cell.angle_beta   90.00
_cell.angle_gamma   90.00
#
_symmetry.space_group_name_H-M   'P 1'
#
loop_
_entity.id
_entity.type
_entity.pdbx_description
1 polymer ?
#
loop_
_entity_poly.entity_id
_entity_poly.type
_entity_poly.pdbx_seq_one_letter_code
_entity_poly.pdbx_strand_id
1 'polypeptide(L)'
;MDFLRKNRNDIFLFLIITVLYFCIRLVALTIMPIFTDEAIYLRWAQIALHDSSWRFISLTDGKQPLFVWFAMIFMKFIQDPLFAGRLVSVFTGFFTLIGLWFLSLELFKSKKIS
;
A
#
# COMPACT_ATOMS: atom_id res chain seq x y z
N MET A 1 -19.53 -21.29 -9.17
CA MET A 1 -20.04 -20.44 -10.27
C MET A 1 -21.25 -19.60 -9.83
N ASP A 2 -22.12 -20.08 -8.93
CA ASP A 2 -23.34 -19.35 -8.52
C ASP A 2 -23.09 -18.08 -7.69
N PHE A 3 -22.03 -18.03 -6.88
CA PHE A 3 -21.66 -16.84 -6.10
C PHE A 3 -21.27 -15.66 -6.99
N LEU A 4 -20.48 -15.91 -8.04
CA LEU A 4 -20.05 -14.89 -9.01
C LEU A 4 -21.23 -14.33 -9.79
N ARG A 5 -22.21 -15.18 -10.12
CA ARG A 5 -23.41 -14.78 -10.87
C ARG A 5 -24.36 -13.94 -10.01
N LYS A 6 -24.48 -14.26 -8.73
CA LYS A 6 -25.32 -13.53 -7.75
C LYS A 6 -24.78 -12.14 -7.41
N ASN A 7 -23.47 -11.96 -7.35
CA ASN A 7 -22.81 -10.71 -6.95
C ASN A 7 -22.12 -9.98 -8.11
N ARG A 8 -22.52 -10.26 -9.37
CA ARG A 8 -21.84 -9.75 -10.57
C ARG A 8 -21.65 -8.22 -10.55
N ASN A 9 -22.67 -7.48 -10.12
CA ASN A 9 -22.65 -6.03 -10.09
C ASN A 9 -21.67 -5.49 -9.04
N ASP A 10 -21.60 -6.11 -7.86
CA ASP A 10 -20.68 -5.71 -6.79
C ASP A 10 -19.23 -5.98 -7.19
N ILE A 11 -18.97 -7.13 -7.84
CA ILE A 11 -17.65 -7.49 -8.36
C ILE A 11 -17.22 -6.50 -9.45
N PHE A 12 -18.14 -6.14 -10.35
CA PHE A 12 -17.87 -5.16 -11.39
C PHE A 12 -17.59 -3.77 -10.82
N LEU A 13 -18.37 -3.34 -9.83
CA LEU A 13 -18.14 -2.07 -9.13
C LEU A 13 -16.79 -2.06 -8.42
N PHE A 14 -16.47 -3.12 -7.68
CA PHE A 14 -15.18 -3.27 -7.01
C PHE A 14 -14.02 -3.25 -8.00
N LEU A 15 -14.17 -3.88 -9.17
CA LEU A 15 -13.18 -3.84 -10.25
C LEU A 15 -12.99 -2.42 -10.78
N ILE A 16 -14.06 -1.69 -11.03
CA ILE A 16 -13.99 -0.28 -11.46
C ILE A 16 -13.24 0.56 -10.42
N ILE A 17 -13.60 0.44 -9.14
CA ILE A 17 -12.95 1.16 -8.04
C ILE A 17 -11.46 0.82 -7.97
N THR A 18 -11.11 -0.46 -8.14
CA THR A 18 -9.71 -0.93 -8.16
C THR A 18 -8.93 -0.29 -9.30
N VAL A 19 -9.47 -0.29 -10.52
CA VAL A 19 -8.83 0.34 -11.68
C VAL A 19 -8.66 1.84 -11.44
N LEU A 20 -9.71 2.54 -11.01
CA LEU A 20 -9.64 3.97 -10.70
C LEU A 20 -8.60 4.29 -9.62
N TYR A 21 -8.53 3.48 -8.56
CA TYR A 21 -7.54 3.61 -7.49
C TYR A 21 -6.11 3.58 -8.03
N PHE A 22 -5.76 2.57 -8.82
CA PHE A 22 -4.42 2.44 -9.36
C PHE A 22 -4.11 3.51 -10.42
N CYS A 23 -5.08 3.89 -11.27
CA CYS A 23 -4.90 4.97 -12.23
C CYS A 23 -4.54 6.28 -11.53
N ILE A 24 -5.28 6.67 -10.48
CA ILE A 24 -5.03 7.92 -9.75
C ILE A 24 -3.70 7.85 -8.98
N ARG A 25 -3.38 6.71 -8.36
CA ARG A 25 -2.22 6.56 -7.49
C ARG A 25 -0.90 6.36 -8.24
N LEU A 26 -0.90 5.69 -9.39
CA LEU A 26 0.33 5.36 -10.12
C LEU A 26 0.78 6.44 -11.11
N VAL A 27 -0.15 7.13 -11.78
CA VAL A 27 0.17 8.08 -12.87
C VAL A 27 1.03 9.26 -12.39
N ALA A 28 0.80 9.73 -11.16
CA ALA A 28 1.52 10.87 -10.58
C ALA A 28 2.51 10.47 -9.47
N LEU A 29 2.89 9.19 -9.38
CA LEU A 29 3.58 8.67 -8.19
C LEU A 29 4.93 9.34 -7.92
N THR A 30 5.69 9.70 -8.96
CA THR A 30 7.03 10.32 -8.84
C THR A 30 7.07 11.78 -9.27
N ILE A 31 5.91 12.39 -9.55
CA ILE A 31 5.86 13.76 -10.08
C ILE A 31 6.30 14.80 -9.04
N MET A 32 6.05 14.52 -7.76
CA MET A 32 6.44 15.40 -6.66
C MET A 32 7.85 15.06 -6.18
N PRO A 33 8.66 16.08 -5.82
CA PRO A 33 9.98 15.86 -5.27
C PRO A 33 9.92 15.05 -3.97
N ILE A 34 11.03 14.41 -3.64
CA ILE A 34 11.17 13.66 -2.39
C ILE A 34 11.11 14.59 -1.18
N PHE A 35 10.35 14.20 -0.15
CA PHE A 35 10.27 14.93 1.11
C PHE A 35 11.19 14.32 2.19
N THR A 36 11.47 15.08 3.25
CA THR A 36 12.44 14.69 4.29
C THR A 36 12.13 13.33 4.92
N ASP A 37 10.87 13.10 5.28
CA ASP A 37 10.45 11.84 5.90
C ASP A 37 10.63 10.67 4.92
N GLU A 38 10.24 10.84 3.64
CA GLU A 38 10.46 9.83 2.61
C GLU A 38 11.95 9.49 2.49
N ALA A 39 12.82 10.51 2.44
CA ALA A 39 14.26 10.29 2.36
C ALA A 39 14.81 9.49 3.54
N ILE A 40 14.37 9.78 4.78
CA ILE A 40 14.79 9.06 5.99
C ILE A 40 14.35 7.60 5.92
N TYR A 41 13.07 7.33 5.65
CA TYR A 41 12.56 5.95 5.61
C TYR A 41 13.18 5.12 4.48
N LEU A 42 13.39 5.73 3.31
CA LEU A 42 14.06 5.07 2.19
C LEU A 42 15.52 4.76 2.54
N ARG A 43 16.22 5.69 3.19
CA ARG A 43 17.60 5.48 3.62
C ARG A 43 17.70 4.34 4.64
N TRP A 44 16.80 4.28 5.61
CA TRP A 44 16.72 3.17 6.56
C TRP A 44 16.49 1.84 5.87
N ALA A 45 15.58 1.78 4.88
CA ALA A 45 15.34 0.58 4.10
C ALA A 45 16.59 0.15 3.32
N GLN A 46 17.32 1.09 2.72
CA GLN A 46 18.58 0.79 2.04
C GLN A 46 19.63 0.22 2.99
N ILE A 47 19.82 0.82 4.18
CA ILE A 47 20.79 0.35 5.18
C ILE A 47 20.40 -1.06 5.66
N ALA A 48 19.15 -1.24 6.05
CA ALA A 48 18.64 -2.51 6.56
C ALA A 48 18.63 -3.64 5.50
N LEU A 49 18.57 -3.28 4.21
CA LEU A 49 18.67 -4.24 3.10
C LEU A 49 20.09 -4.81 2.97
N HIS A 50 21.12 -3.97 3.17
CA HIS A 50 22.52 -4.37 3.04
C HIS A 50 23.08 -4.96 4.34
N ASP A 51 22.59 -4.52 5.50
CA ASP A 51 23.02 -5.00 6.81
C ASP A 51 21.81 -5.38 7.66
N SER A 52 21.72 -6.68 7.97
CA SER A 52 20.64 -7.25 8.76
C SER A 52 20.57 -6.75 10.20
N SER A 53 21.68 -6.25 10.76
CA SER A 53 21.71 -5.72 12.13
C SER A 53 20.87 -4.44 12.28
N TRP A 54 20.67 -3.71 11.19
CA TRP A 54 19.95 -2.44 11.15
C TRP A 54 18.47 -2.56 10.77
N ARG A 55 17.88 -3.76 10.73
CA ARG A 55 16.45 -3.93 10.39
C ARG A 55 15.48 -3.27 11.36
N PHE A 56 15.95 -2.87 12.54
CA PHE A 56 15.18 -2.16 13.55
C PHE A 56 15.65 -0.70 13.72
N ILE A 57 16.40 -0.15 12.76
CA ILE A 57 16.94 1.22 12.84
C ILE A 57 15.88 2.28 13.12
N SER A 58 14.66 2.13 12.62
CA SER A 58 13.57 3.09 12.88
C SER A 58 13.17 3.19 14.35
N LEU A 59 13.43 2.15 15.16
CA LEU A 59 13.12 2.15 16.58
C LEU A 59 14.03 3.08 17.38
N THR A 60 15.22 3.44 16.88
CA THR A 60 16.09 4.43 17.55
C THR A 60 15.43 5.81 17.60
N ASP A 61 14.59 6.11 16.61
CA ASP A 61 13.80 7.34 16.51
C ASP A 61 12.34 7.15 16.99
N GLY A 62 12.04 6.02 17.63
CA GLY A 62 10.70 5.71 18.15
C GLY A 62 9.65 5.41 17.08
N LYS A 63 10.05 5.08 15.85
CA LYS A 63 9.15 4.77 14.72
C LYS A 63 9.02 3.26 14.49
N GLN A 64 7.82 2.78 14.18
CA GLN A 64 7.59 1.35 13.92
C GLN A 64 8.34 0.87 12.64
N PRO A 65 8.93 -0.34 12.65
CA PRO A 65 9.80 -0.80 11.57
C PRO A 65 9.06 -1.41 10.37
N LEU A 66 7.75 -1.62 10.46
CA LEU A 66 6.97 -2.35 9.45
C LEU A 66 7.09 -1.73 8.04
N PHE A 67 7.08 -0.41 7.94
CA PHE A 67 7.27 0.26 6.65
C PHE A 67 8.65 -0.02 6.06
N VAL A 68 9.71 0.09 6.88
CA VAL A 68 11.09 -0.18 6.47
C VAL A 68 11.22 -1.62 5.96
N TRP A 69 10.55 -2.57 6.61
CA TRP A 69 10.56 -3.97 6.18
C TRP A 69 9.91 -4.20 4.82
N PHE A 70 8.75 -3.61 4.57
CA PHE A 70 8.14 -3.70 3.25
C PHE A 70 8.96 -2.95 2.20
N ALA A 71 9.48 -1.76 2.51
CA ALA A 71 10.32 -0.99 1.60
C ALA A 71 11.57 -1.77 1.19
N MET A 72 12.22 -2.49 2.13
CA MET A 72 13.33 -3.40 1.81
C MET A 72 12.95 -4.47 0.79
N ILE A 73 11.78 -5.10 0.94
CA ILE A 73 11.31 -6.14 0.02
C ILE A 73 11.11 -5.55 -1.38
N PHE A 74 10.47 -4.38 -1.48
CA PHE A 74 10.24 -3.72 -2.77
C PHE A 74 11.55 -3.27 -3.43
N MET A 75 12.50 -2.75 -2.66
CA MET A 75 13.82 -2.33 -3.16
C MET A 75 14.67 -3.49 -3.68
N LYS A 76 14.38 -4.76 -3.32
CA LYS A 76 15.05 -5.91 -3.95
C LYS A 76 14.67 -6.09 -5.41
N PHE A 77 13.46 -5.68 -5.80
CA PHE A 77 12.93 -5.88 -7.15
C PHE A 77 12.94 -4.59 -7.99
N ILE A 78 13.03 -3.43 -7.34
CA ILE A 78 12.90 -2.11 -7.97
C ILE A 78 14.15 -1.30 -7.68
N GLN A 79 14.82 -0.84 -8.74
CA GLN A 79 16.08 -0.10 -8.64
C GLN A 79 15.91 1.32 -8.08
N ASP A 80 14.83 2.02 -8.46
CA ASP A 80 14.53 3.35 -7.94
C ASP A 80 13.95 3.25 -6.51
N PRO A 81 14.69 3.68 -5.47
CA PRO A 81 14.24 3.58 -4.08
C PRO A 81 12.98 4.42 -3.82
N LEU A 82 12.87 5.60 -4.45
CA LEU A 82 11.73 6.48 -4.26
C LEU A 82 10.46 5.84 -4.79
N PHE A 83 10.53 5.30 -6.01
CA PHE A 83 9.42 4.55 -6.59
C PHE A 83 9.07 3.31 -5.75
N ALA A 84 10.08 2.55 -5.32
CA ALA A 84 9.90 1.36 -4.49
C ALA A 84 9.17 1.66 -3.16
N GLY A 85 9.61 2.69 -2.43
CA GLY A 85 8.98 3.06 -1.16
C GLY A 85 7.59 3.65 -1.34
N ARG A 86 7.36 4.45 -2.38
CA ARG A 86 6.02 4.97 -2.67
C ARG A 86 5.05 3.87 -3.07
N LEU A 87 5.50 2.82 -3.76
CA LEU A 87 4.67 1.65 -4.06
C LEU A 87 4.20 0.91 -2.81
N VAL A 88 5.01 0.83 -1.75
CA VAL A 88 4.56 0.25 -0.47
C VAL A 88 3.30 0.95 0.02
N SER A 89 3.27 2.28 -0.01
CA SER A 89 2.11 3.09 0.38
C SER A 89 0.89 2.87 -0.54
N VAL A 90 1.12 2.65 -1.83
CA VAL A 90 0.04 2.31 -2.79
C VAL A 90 -0.55 0.93 -2.49
N PHE A 91 0.29 -0.07 -2.23
CA PHE A 91 -0.20 -1.42 -1.92
C PHE A 91 -0.90 -1.48 -0.56
N THR A 92 -0.36 -0.85 0.48
CA THR A 92 -1.02 -0.81 1.79
C THR A 92 -2.35 -0.06 1.71
N GLY A 93 -2.42 1.05 0.99
CA GLY A 93 -3.67 1.77 0.74
C GLY A 93 -4.71 0.93 -0.03
N PHE A 94 -4.28 0.09 -0.98
CA PHE A 94 -5.17 -0.85 -1.66
C PHE A 94 -5.72 -1.92 -0.70
N PHE A 95 -4.88 -2.47 0.18
CA PHE A 95 -5.35 -3.40 1.22
C PHE A 95 -6.34 -2.72 2.19
N THR A 96 -6.13 -1.45 2.52
CA THR A 96 -7.11 -0.68 3.31
C THR A 96 -8.45 -0.57 2.56
N LEU A 97 -8.44 -0.32 1.24
CA LEU A 97 -9.65 -0.26 0.44
C LEU A 97 -10.41 -1.60 0.44
N ILE A 98 -9.70 -2.73 0.30
CA ILE A 98 -10.28 -4.07 0.43
C ILE A 98 -10.87 -4.27 1.84
N GLY A 99 -10.10 -3.92 2.87
CA GLY A 99 -10.54 -4.05 4.26
C GLY A 99 -11.81 -3.25 4.55
N LEU A 100 -11.89 -2.00 4.08
CA LEU A 100 -13.07 -1.15 4.23
C LEU A 100 -14.29 -1.71 3.48
N TRP A 101 -14.08 -2.27 2.29
CA TRP A 101 -15.15 -2.92 1.53
C TRP A 101 -15.78 -4.06 2.34
N PHE A 102 -14.97 -4.98 2.87
CA PHE A 102 -15.47 -6.10 3.67
C PHE A 102 -16.03 -5.65 5.02
N LEU A 103 -15.39 -4.68 5.68
CA LEU A 103 -15.86 -4.13 6.95
C LEU A 103 -17.24 -3.49 6.81
N SER A 104 -17.48 -2.75 5.72
CA SER A 104 -18.79 -2.16 5.43
C SER A 104 -19.86 -3.24 5.26
N LEU A 105 -19.57 -4.32 4.53
CA LEU A 105 -20.51 -5.43 4.36
C LEU A 105 -20.85 -6.12 5.68
N GLU A 106 -19.86 -6.33 6.55
CA GLU A 106 -20.06 -6.99 7.84
C GLU A 106 -20.83 -6.11 8.84
N LEU A 107 -20.49 -4.82 8.91
CA LEU A 107 -21.12 -3.89 9.86
C LEU A 107 -22.56 -3.59 9.49
N PHE A 108 -22.84 -3.28 8.22
CA PHE A 108 -24.16 -2.80 7.82
C PHE A 108 -25.13 -3.93 7.45
N LYS A 109 -24.63 -5.11 7.06
CA LYS A 109 -25.42 -6.30 6.65
C LYS A 109 -26.50 -6.04 5.59
N SER A 110 -26.51 -4.83 5.02
CA SER A 110 -27.49 -4.29 4.10
C SER A 110 -26.72 -3.50 3.04
N LYS A 111 -27.11 -3.70 1.79
CA LYS A 111 -26.56 -2.96 0.64
C LYS A 111 -27.32 -1.67 0.37
N LYS A 112 -28.39 -1.38 1.13
CA LYS A 112 -29.20 -0.18 0.98
C LYS A 112 -28.61 0.93 1.85
N ILE A 113 -28.37 2.08 1.25
CA ILE A 113 -28.16 3.34 1.95
C ILE A 113 -29.55 3.76 2.44
N SER A 114 -29.83 3.57 3.72
CA SER A 114 -31.08 3.99 4.38
C SER A 114 -30.76 4.83 5.59
#